data_AF-A0A358MIR4-F1
#
_entry.id   AF-A0A358MIR4-F1
#
_cell.length_a   1.000
_cell.length_b   1.000
_cell.length_c   1.000
_cell.angle_alpha   90.00
_cell.angle_beta   90.00
_cell.angle_gamma   90.00
#
_symmetry.space_group_name_H-M   'P 1'
#
loop_
_entity.id
_entity.type
_entity.pdbx_description
1 polymer ?
#
loop_
_entity_poly.entity_id
_entity_poly.type
_entity_poly.pdbx_seq_one_letter_code
_entity_poly.pdbx_strand_id
1 'polypeptide(L)'
;EGTLAPDSYEVRVGDTRASVLARMTEAQSVLLASAWEGRASGLPLASPEEALILASIIEKETGVAEERGQVASVFINRLNRGMKLQTDPTVIYGITKGEGVLGRGLRQSELRRETPWNTYVIDALPPTPIANPGRASIEAALNPLTTDYVFFVADGTGGHAFAATLDEHNANVAKWRKIEAERGQ
;
A
#
# COMPACT_ATOMS: atom_id res chain seq x y z
N GLU A 1 -11.35 -0.70 -9.34
CA GLU A 1 -10.05 -1.13 -8.81
C GLU A 1 -10.25 -1.67 -7.40
N GLY A 2 -9.48 -2.67 -6.97
CA GLY A 2 -9.49 -3.17 -5.58
C GLY A 2 -10.54 -4.23 -5.24
N THR A 3 -11.59 -4.36 -6.03
CA THR A 3 -12.79 -5.15 -5.68
C THR A 3 -12.70 -6.62 -6.06
N LEU A 4 -11.59 -7.09 -6.63
CA LEU A 4 -11.44 -8.48 -7.04
C LEU A 4 -10.45 -9.18 -6.12
N ALA A 5 -10.88 -10.18 -5.36
CA ALA A 5 -9.99 -10.88 -4.46
C ALA A 5 -8.91 -11.65 -5.26
N PRO A 6 -7.62 -11.40 -5.01
CA PRO A 6 -6.54 -12.15 -5.65
C PRO A 6 -6.37 -13.50 -4.92
N ASP A 7 -6.98 -14.54 -5.47
CA ASP A 7 -6.93 -15.91 -4.94
C ASP A 7 -6.91 -16.92 -6.09
N SER A 8 -6.81 -18.21 -5.76
CA SER A 8 -6.95 -19.32 -6.70
C SER A 8 -8.42 -19.65 -6.92
N TYR A 9 -8.87 -19.57 -8.18
CA TYR A 9 -10.25 -19.88 -8.55
C TYR A 9 -10.29 -21.09 -9.49
N GLU A 10 -11.03 -22.13 -9.10
CA GLU A 10 -11.31 -23.25 -10.00
C GLU A 10 -12.27 -22.80 -11.12
N VAL A 11 -11.92 -23.11 -12.36
CA VAL A 11 -12.75 -22.82 -13.55
C VAL A 11 -13.19 -24.13 -14.18
N ARG A 12 -14.49 -24.26 -14.45
CA ARG A 12 -15.09 -25.46 -15.03
C ARG A 12 -15.55 -25.19 -16.47
N VAL A 13 -15.70 -26.26 -17.25
CA VAL A 13 -16.31 -26.17 -18.58
C VAL A 13 -17.72 -25.58 -18.45
N GLY A 14 -17.98 -24.49 -19.17
CA GLY A 14 -19.23 -23.73 -19.09
C GLY A 14 -19.17 -22.46 -18.23
N ASP A 15 -18.09 -22.26 -17.45
CA ASP A 15 -17.87 -20.97 -16.78
C ASP A 15 -17.65 -19.84 -17.79
N THR A 16 -18.13 -18.65 -17.45
CA THR A 16 -17.91 -17.44 -18.23
C THR A 16 -16.94 -16.52 -17.50
N ARG A 17 -16.30 -15.59 -18.23
CA ARG A 17 -15.51 -14.53 -17.59
C ARG A 17 -16.31 -13.78 -16.53
N ALA A 18 -17.58 -13.52 -16.79
CA ALA A 18 -18.47 -12.83 -15.85
C ALA A 18 -18.72 -13.65 -14.57
N SER A 19 -18.90 -14.97 -14.68
CA SER A 19 -19.10 -15.82 -13.50
C SER A 19 -17.84 -15.91 -12.64
N VAL A 20 -16.64 -15.87 -13.23
CA VAL A 20 -15.38 -15.79 -12.49
C VAL A 20 -15.26 -14.44 -11.78
N LEU A 21 -15.48 -13.32 -12.48
CA LEU A 21 -15.40 -11.98 -11.88
C LEU A 21 -16.41 -11.79 -10.74
N ALA A 22 -17.62 -12.32 -10.88
CA ALA A 22 -18.63 -12.30 -9.83
C ALA A 22 -18.15 -13.02 -8.57
N ARG A 23 -17.54 -14.21 -8.71
CA ARG A 23 -16.94 -14.94 -7.57
C ARG A 23 -15.80 -14.17 -6.91
N MET A 24 -14.93 -13.54 -7.70
CA MET A 24 -13.84 -12.71 -7.17
C MET A 24 -14.36 -11.49 -6.40
N THR A 25 -15.45 -10.88 -6.89
CA THR A 25 -16.06 -9.70 -6.28
C THR A 25 -16.74 -10.06 -4.97
N GLU A 26 -17.50 -11.16 -4.97
CA GLU A 26 -18.14 -11.69 -3.76
C GLU A 26 -17.10 -12.04 -2.70
N ALA A 27 -16.03 -12.75 -3.09
CA ALA A 27 -14.95 -13.11 -2.18
C ALA A 27 -14.29 -11.87 -1.53
N GLN A 28 -14.04 -10.81 -2.30
CA GLN A 28 -13.46 -9.58 -1.78
C GLN A 28 -14.41 -8.83 -0.84
N SER A 29 -15.69 -8.78 -1.21
CA SER A 29 -16.75 -8.15 -0.41
C SER A 29 -16.87 -8.82 0.97
N VAL A 30 -16.96 -10.16 0.99
CA VAL A 30 -17.04 -10.94 2.23
C VAL A 30 -15.80 -10.76 3.09
N LEU A 31 -14.61 -10.79 2.47
CA LEU A 31 -13.34 -10.59 3.15
C LEU A 31 -13.26 -9.21 3.81
N LEU A 32 -13.57 -8.16 3.05
CA LEU A 32 -13.51 -6.79 3.53
C LEU A 32 -14.53 -6.53 4.65
N ALA A 33 -15.76 -7.03 4.49
CA ALA A 33 -16.81 -6.90 5.50
C ALA A 33 -16.40 -7.58 6.82
N SER A 34 -15.92 -8.82 6.75
CA SER A 34 -15.47 -9.57 7.93
C SER A 34 -14.28 -8.90 8.62
N ALA A 35 -13.29 -8.44 7.86
CA ALA A 35 -12.15 -7.73 8.43
C ALA A 35 -12.56 -6.38 9.06
N TRP A 36 -13.52 -5.68 8.45
CA TRP A 36 -14.03 -4.41 8.94
C TRP A 36 -14.76 -4.55 10.28
N GLU A 37 -15.56 -5.60 10.45
CA GLU A 37 -16.23 -5.90 11.71
C GLU A 37 -15.23 -6.15 12.85
N GLY A 38 -14.12 -6.84 12.56
CA GLY A 38 -13.06 -7.16 13.53
C GLY A 38 -11.91 -6.16 13.60
N ARG A 39 -12.06 -4.95 13.07
CA ARG A 39 -10.97 -3.97 12.98
C ARG A 39 -10.56 -3.41 14.35
N ALA A 40 -9.31 -2.98 14.44
CA ALA A 40 -8.79 -2.27 15.61
C ALA A 40 -9.56 -0.96 15.87
N SER A 41 -9.70 -0.59 17.14
CA SER A 41 -10.32 0.68 17.54
C SER A 41 -9.41 1.88 17.23
N GLY A 42 -10.00 3.02 16.88
CA GLY A 42 -9.25 4.28 16.71
C GLY A 42 -8.48 4.40 15.39
N LEU A 43 -8.82 3.59 14.38
CA LEU A 43 -8.28 3.76 13.03
C LEU A 43 -8.81 5.06 12.40
N PRO A 44 -7.96 5.85 11.70
CA PRO A 44 -8.35 7.03 10.95
C PRO A 44 -8.97 6.66 9.59
N LEU A 45 -9.86 5.67 9.58
CA LEU A 45 -10.56 5.19 8.38
C LEU A 45 -12.06 5.29 8.64
N ALA A 46 -12.75 6.02 7.77
CA ALA A 46 -14.19 6.29 7.91
C ALA A 46 -15.05 5.13 7.39
N SER A 47 -14.54 4.31 6.48
CA SER A 47 -15.34 3.27 5.83
C SER A 47 -14.52 2.06 5.34
N PRO A 48 -15.18 0.92 5.04
CA PRO A 48 -14.53 -0.22 4.41
C PRO A 48 -13.82 0.14 3.09
N GLU A 49 -14.37 1.09 2.33
CA GLU A 49 -13.77 1.55 1.07
C GLU A 49 -12.42 2.24 1.31
N GLU A 50 -12.30 3.08 2.34
CA GLU A 50 -11.02 3.68 2.73
C GLU A 50 -10.01 2.63 3.19
N ALA A 51 -10.46 1.61 3.92
CA ALA A 51 -9.62 0.48 4.29
C ALA A 51 -9.12 -0.28 3.05
N LEU A 52 -9.96 -0.47 2.03
CA LEU A 52 -9.58 -1.11 0.79
C LEU A 52 -8.56 -0.26 0.00
N ILE A 53 -8.71 1.06 0.00
CA ILE A 53 -7.75 1.98 -0.60
C ILE A 53 -6.39 1.82 0.08
N LEU A 54 -6.34 1.91 1.42
CA LEU A 54 -5.10 1.75 2.18
C LEU A 54 -4.48 0.37 1.98
N ALA A 55 -5.29 -0.69 2.01
CA ALA A 55 -4.83 -2.06 1.75
C ALA A 55 -4.16 -2.19 0.37
N SER A 56 -4.69 -1.52 -0.66
CA SER A 56 -4.09 -1.54 -2.00
C SER A 56 -2.73 -0.82 -2.06
N ILE A 57 -2.50 0.17 -1.19
CA ILE A 57 -1.20 0.83 -1.05
C ILE A 57 -0.22 -0.10 -0.36
N ILE A 58 -0.62 -0.69 0.77
CA ILE A 58 0.19 -1.66 1.53
C ILE A 58 0.62 -2.85 0.65
N GLU A 59 -0.31 -3.37 -0.16
CA GLU A 59 -0.06 -4.46 -1.11
C GLU A 59 1.07 -4.12 -2.09
N LYS A 60 1.13 -2.87 -2.56
CA LYS A 60 2.15 -2.43 -3.52
C LYS A 60 3.48 -2.09 -2.89
N GLU A 61 3.51 -1.75 -1.61
CA GLU A 61 4.71 -1.39 -0.87
C GLU A 61 5.44 -2.62 -0.31
N THR A 62 4.69 -3.66 0.08
CA THR A 62 5.24 -4.75 0.89
C THR A 62 5.68 -5.94 0.04
N GLY A 63 6.99 -6.13 -0.11
CA GLY A 63 7.58 -7.36 -0.67
C GLY A 63 7.80 -8.47 0.36
N VAL A 64 8.00 -8.12 1.63
CA VAL A 64 8.32 -9.05 2.73
C VAL A 64 7.11 -9.22 3.65
N ALA A 65 6.61 -10.44 3.81
CA ALA A 65 5.33 -10.68 4.46
C ALA A 65 5.31 -10.23 5.93
N GLU A 66 6.44 -10.37 6.62
CA GLU A 66 6.63 -10.04 8.03
C GLU A 66 6.59 -8.53 8.31
N GLU A 67 6.96 -7.70 7.32
CA GLU A 67 7.00 -6.24 7.48
C GLU A 67 5.64 -5.57 7.27
N ARG A 68 4.67 -6.29 6.70
CA ARG A 68 3.36 -5.74 6.28
C ARG A 68 2.65 -5.00 7.41
N GLY A 69 2.67 -5.58 8.61
CA GLY A 69 2.06 -4.97 9.78
C GLY A 69 2.75 -3.67 10.22
N GLN A 70 4.07 -3.55 10.03
CA GLN A 70 4.84 -2.34 10.33
C GLN A 70 4.61 -1.26 9.26
N VAL A 71 4.58 -1.64 7.98
CA VAL A 71 4.23 -0.73 6.87
C VAL A 71 2.82 -0.15 7.08
N ALA A 72 1.85 -0.99 7.41
CA ALA A 72 0.49 -0.56 7.74
C ALA A 72 0.49 0.42 8.94
N SER A 73 1.27 0.12 9.98
CA SER A 73 1.47 1.00 11.14
C SER A 73 1.93 2.40 10.73
N VAL A 74 2.93 2.49 9.84
CA VAL A 74 3.46 3.77 9.34
C VAL A 74 2.38 4.60 8.65
N PHE A 75 1.60 4.01 7.74
CA PHE A 75 0.56 4.75 7.04
C PHE A 75 -0.56 5.20 7.98
N ILE A 76 -1.00 4.34 8.91
CA ILE A 76 -2.01 4.70 9.91
C ILE A 76 -1.50 5.83 10.82
N ASN A 77 -0.25 5.76 11.27
CA ASN A 77 0.36 6.81 12.08
C ASN A 77 0.45 8.14 11.32
N ARG A 78 0.78 8.09 10.03
CA ARG A 78 0.79 9.30 9.18
C ARG A 78 -0.60 9.91 9.06
N LEU A 79 -1.62 9.11 8.78
CA LEU A 79 -3.01 9.58 8.70
C LEU A 79 -3.46 10.22 10.02
N ASN A 80 -3.20 9.57 11.15
CA ASN A 80 -3.51 10.11 12.49
C ASN A 80 -2.81 11.44 12.79
N ARG A 81 -1.61 11.66 12.23
CA ARG A 81 -0.81 12.89 12.41
C ARG A 81 -1.07 13.94 11.33
N GLY A 82 -1.99 13.70 10.39
CA GLY A 82 -2.21 14.60 9.24
C GLY A 82 -1.01 14.72 8.30
N MET A 83 -0.15 13.70 8.27
CA MET A 83 1.00 13.64 7.38
C MET A 83 0.60 13.04 6.03
N LYS A 84 1.16 13.58 4.95
CA LYS A 84 1.05 12.98 3.61
C LYS A 84 1.63 11.56 3.59
N LEU A 85 1.00 10.64 2.85
CA LEU A 85 1.44 9.24 2.81
C LEU A 85 2.76 9.05 2.07
N GLN A 86 3.01 9.85 1.01
CA GLN A 86 4.28 9.87 0.27
C GLN A 86 4.78 8.48 -0.16
N THR A 87 3.94 7.75 -0.89
CA THR A 87 4.26 6.41 -1.42
C THR A 87 4.32 6.42 -2.95
N ASP A 88 5.44 5.94 -3.49
CA ASP A 88 5.73 5.86 -4.93
C ASP A 88 4.67 5.10 -5.75
N PRO A 89 4.18 3.92 -5.32
CA PRO A 89 3.07 3.22 -5.98
C PRO A 89 1.88 4.08 -6.38
N THR A 90 1.50 5.05 -5.54
CA THR A 90 0.35 5.92 -5.83
C THR A 90 0.64 6.90 -6.96
N VAL A 91 1.88 7.40 -7.07
CA VAL A 91 2.35 8.24 -8.18
C VAL A 91 2.42 7.43 -9.47
N ILE A 92 2.96 6.21 -9.39
CA ILE A 92 3.05 5.27 -10.52
C ILE A 92 1.65 4.97 -11.05
N TYR A 93 0.68 4.70 -10.18
CA TYR A 93 -0.71 4.50 -10.58
C TYR A 93 -1.30 5.76 -11.22
N GLY A 94 -1.03 6.95 -10.69
CA GLY A 94 -1.46 8.21 -11.32
C GLY A 94 -0.89 8.46 -12.73
N ILE A 95 0.27 7.87 -13.05
CA ILE A 95 0.89 7.92 -14.39
C ILE A 95 0.31 6.85 -15.32
N THR A 96 0.29 5.60 -14.84
CA THR A 96 0.00 4.41 -15.65
C THR A 96 -1.47 4.04 -15.70
N LYS A 97 -2.26 4.54 -14.74
CA LYS A 97 -3.67 4.20 -14.51
C LYS A 97 -3.92 2.70 -14.37
N GLY A 98 -2.92 1.94 -13.93
CA GLY A 98 -2.99 0.49 -13.83
C GLY A 98 -2.94 -0.26 -15.17
N GLU A 99 -2.74 0.43 -16.30
CA GLU A 99 -2.70 -0.21 -17.63
C GLU A 99 -1.35 -0.89 -17.93
N GLY A 100 -0.32 -0.65 -17.11
CA GLY A 100 0.99 -1.26 -17.28
C GLY A 100 1.98 -0.89 -16.19
N VAL A 101 3.22 -1.34 -16.35
CA VAL A 101 4.34 -0.98 -15.48
C VAL A 101 5.02 0.29 -15.98
N LEU A 102 5.55 1.11 -15.07
CA LEU A 102 6.27 2.34 -15.44
C LEU A 102 7.54 2.05 -16.25
N GLY A 103 8.20 0.90 -15.99
CA GLY A 103 9.39 0.46 -16.72
C GLY A 103 10.67 1.27 -16.46
N ARG A 104 10.63 2.22 -15.50
CA ARG A 104 11.75 3.07 -15.07
C ARG A 104 11.49 3.62 -13.68
N GLY A 105 12.52 4.23 -13.07
CA GLY A 105 12.36 5.02 -11.84
C GLY A 105 11.50 6.28 -12.02
N LEU A 106 10.91 6.75 -10.92
CA LEU A 106 10.16 7.99 -10.88
C LEU A 106 11.09 9.21 -11.03
N ARG A 107 10.61 10.22 -11.75
CA ARG A 107 11.30 11.50 -11.88
C ARG A 107 10.87 12.44 -10.76
N GLN A 108 11.78 13.32 -10.36
CA GLN A 108 11.50 14.40 -9.41
C GLN A 108 10.36 15.34 -9.84
N SER A 109 10.12 15.50 -11.15
CA SER A 109 8.98 16.25 -11.66
C SER A 109 7.66 15.51 -11.50
N GLU A 110 7.66 14.18 -11.45
CA GLU A 110 6.47 13.35 -11.27
C GLU A 110 6.02 13.33 -9.83
N LEU A 111 6.96 13.26 -8.88
CA LEU A 111 6.67 13.40 -7.45
C LEU A 111 6.02 14.74 -7.09
N ARG A 112 6.34 15.80 -7.85
CA ARG A 112 5.79 17.15 -7.67
C ARG A 112 4.54 17.44 -8.49
N ARG A 113 4.17 16.57 -9.43
CA ARG A 113 3.04 16.80 -10.32
C ARG A 113 1.74 16.45 -9.61
N GLU A 114 0.80 17.39 -9.58
CA GLU A 114 -0.51 17.15 -9.01
C GLU A 114 -1.28 16.13 -9.84
N THR A 115 -1.75 15.08 -9.17
CA THR A 115 -2.74 14.13 -9.69
C THR A 115 -3.62 13.70 -8.51
N PRO A 116 -4.84 13.20 -8.76
CA PRO A 116 -5.70 12.70 -7.69
C PRO A 116 -5.08 11.56 -6.86
N TRP A 117 -4.08 10.85 -7.39
CA TRP A 117 -3.41 9.75 -6.68
C TRP A 117 -2.06 10.12 -6.08
N ASN A 118 -1.50 11.29 -6.38
CA ASN A 118 -0.15 11.60 -5.92
C ASN A 118 -0.14 11.98 -4.43
N THR A 119 0.14 11.00 -3.58
CA THR A 119 0.23 11.18 -2.11
C THR A 119 1.45 11.95 -1.62
N TYR A 120 2.32 12.44 -2.51
CA TYR A 120 3.29 13.50 -2.17
C TYR A 120 2.67 14.90 -2.19
N VAL A 121 1.52 15.05 -2.87
CA VAL A 121 0.84 16.33 -3.07
C VAL A 121 -0.46 16.38 -2.27
N ILE A 122 -1.28 15.32 -2.28
CA ILE A 122 -2.57 15.31 -1.56
C ILE A 122 -2.37 15.01 -0.06
N ASP A 123 -3.27 15.53 0.78
CA ASP A 123 -3.29 15.35 2.25
C ASP A 123 -4.23 14.23 2.71
N ALA A 124 -4.54 13.28 1.84
CA ALA A 124 -5.52 12.23 2.09
C ALA A 124 -5.17 10.93 1.36
N LEU A 125 -5.98 9.90 1.58
CA LEU A 125 -6.01 8.72 0.72
C LEU A 125 -6.37 9.12 -0.72
N PRO A 126 -5.83 8.41 -1.74
CA PRO A 126 -6.26 8.61 -3.12
C PRO A 126 -7.74 8.23 -3.30
N PRO A 127 -8.42 8.67 -4.39
CA PRO A 127 -9.86 8.47 -4.56
C PRO A 127 -10.26 7.02 -4.83
N THR A 128 -9.31 6.16 -5.20
CA THR A 128 -9.55 4.75 -5.51
C THR A 128 -8.40 3.89 -5.01
N PRO A 129 -8.62 2.57 -4.84
CA PRO A 129 -7.53 1.62 -4.76
C PRO A 129 -6.60 1.73 -5.98
N ILE A 130 -5.34 1.33 -5.82
CA ILE A 130 -4.32 1.32 -6.88
C ILE A 130 -3.94 -0.10 -7.35
N ALA A 131 -4.55 -1.12 -6.74
CA ALA A 131 -4.38 -2.53 -7.03
C ALA A 131 -5.53 -3.33 -6.39
N ASN A 132 -5.58 -4.63 -6.66
CA ASN A 132 -6.42 -5.59 -5.93
C ASN A 132 -5.64 -6.15 -4.73
N PRO A 133 -5.90 -5.69 -3.48
CA PRO A 133 -5.18 -6.18 -2.32
C PRO A 133 -5.62 -7.58 -1.92
N GLY A 134 -4.67 -8.38 -1.45
CA GLY A 134 -4.96 -9.67 -0.84
C GLY A 134 -5.45 -9.56 0.60
N ARG A 135 -5.88 -10.72 1.14
CA ARG A 135 -6.31 -10.87 2.54
C ARG A 135 -5.35 -10.26 3.54
N ALA A 136 -4.06 -10.58 3.44
CA ALA A 136 -3.06 -10.10 4.39
C ALA A 136 -2.92 -8.56 4.40
N SER A 137 -3.12 -7.90 3.26
CA SER A 137 -3.05 -6.44 3.15
C SER A 137 -4.30 -5.76 3.69
N ILE A 138 -5.48 -6.36 3.48
CA ILE A 138 -6.74 -5.91 4.10
C ILE A 138 -6.66 -6.05 5.62
N GLU A 139 -6.21 -7.21 6.10
CA GLU A 139 -6.04 -7.47 7.53
C GLU A 139 -5.02 -6.51 8.16
N ALA A 140 -3.89 -6.26 7.51
CA ALA A 140 -2.88 -5.31 8.01
C ALA A 140 -3.40 -3.87 8.06
N ALA A 141 -4.20 -3.44 7.07
CA ALA A 141 -4.82 -2.10 7.07
C ALA A 141 -5.78 -1.90 8.25
N LEU A 142 -6.45 -2.97 8.68
CA LEU A 142 -7.49 -2.95 9.73
C LEU A 142 -6.99 -3.42 11.10
N ASN A 143 -5.85 -4.08 11.16
CA ASN A 143 -5.18 -4.54 12.37
C ASN A 143 -3.66 -4.33 12.23
N PRO A 144 -3.19 -3.06 12.14
CA PRO A 144 -1.77 -2.77 12.01
C PRO A 144 -1.01 -3.12 13.29
N LEU A 145 0.30 -3.33 13.19
CA LEU A 145 1.13 -3.39 14.39
C LEU A 145 1.11 -2.04 15.11
N THR A 146 1.17 -2.07 16.44
CA THR A 146 1.28 -0.84 17.24
C THR A 146 2.74 -0.44 17.32
N THR A 147 3.11 0.65 16.65
CA THR A 147 4.47 1.22 16.65
C THR A 147 4.39 2.74 16.58
N ASP A 148 5.49 3.43 16.86
CA ASP A 148 5.60 4.88 16.69
C ASP A 148 6.15 5.31 15.33
N TYR A 149 6.41 4.33 14.44
CA TYR A 149 7.07 4.57 13.17
C TYR A 149 6.22 5.43 12.24
N VAL A 150 6.87 6.39 11.59
CA VAL A 150 6.28 7.25 10.55
C VAL A 150 7.15 7.33 9.31
N PHE A 151 8.30 6.65 9.31
CA PHE A 151 9.21 6.55 8.18
C PHE A 151 9.66 5.10 8.00
N PHE A 152 9.92 4.74 6.76
CA PHE A 152 10.67 3.54 6.40
C PHE A 152 11.48 3.82 5.15
N VAL A 153 12.57 3.08 4.95
CA VAL A 153 13.43 3.14 3.77
C VAL A 153 14.07 1.77 3.57
N ALA A 154 14.38 1.41 2.32
CA ALA A 154 15.07 0.16 2.03
C ALA A 154 16.35 0.00 2.87
N ASP A 155 16.58 -1.19 3.40
CA ASP A 155 17.75 -1.52 4.24
C ASP A 155 18.86 -2.26 3.48
N GLY A 156 18.58 -2.67 2.25
CA GLY A 156 19.48 -3.41 1.37
C GLY A 156 19.46 -4.94 1.52
N THR A 157 18.69 -5.51 2.45
CA THR A 157 18.45 -6.96 2.50
C THR A 157 17.22 -7.38 1.70
N GLY A 158 16.46 -6.40 1.19
CA GLY A 158 15.16 -6.60 0.54
C GLY A 158 13.98 -6.21 1.42
N GLY A 159 14.24 -5.74 2.66
CA GLY A 159 13.26 -5.21 3.59
C GLY A 159 13.45 -3.71 3.83
N HIS A 160 13.01 -3.24 5.00
CA HIS A 160 12.97 -1.85 5.37
C HIS A 160 13.50 -1.57 6.78
N ALA A 161 14.24 -0.47 6.90
CA ALA A 161 14.57 0.15 8.18
C ALA A 161 13.49 1.16 8.57
N PHE A 162 12.76 0.88 9.64
CA PHE A 162 11.69 1.74 10.18
C PHE A 162 12.25 2.80 11.15
N ALA A 163 11.61 3.97 11.20
CA ALA A 163 12.02 5.09 12.05
C ALA A 163 10.82 5.91 12.55
N ALA A 164 10.92 6.40 13.79
CA ALA A 164 9.91 7.25 14.40
C ALA A 164 10.22 8.74 14.22
N THR A 165 11.50 9.09 13.98
CA THR A 165 11.95 10.46 13.80
C THR A 165 12.61 10.69 12.44
N LEU A 166 12.65 11.97 12.03
CA LEU A 166 13.32 12.37 10.78
C LEU A 166 14.84 12.13 10.85
N ASP A 167 15.47 12.32 12.01
CA ASP A 167 16.90 12.12 12.19
C ASP A 167 17.29 10.64 12.04
N GLU A 168 16.51 9.73 12.65
CA GLU A 168 16.66 8.28 12.46
C GLU A 168 16.46 7.90 10.99
N HIS A 169 15.44 8.44 10.35
CA HIS A 169 15.18 8.20 8.93
C HIS A 169 16.36 8.67 8.06
N ASN A 170 16.88 9.87 8.28
CA ASN A 170 18.02 10.40 7.54
C ASN A 170 19.29 9.55 7.74
N ALA A 171 19.50 9.02 8.94
CA ALA A 171 20.59 8.09 9.21
C ALA A 171 20.41 6.77 8.43
N ASN A 172 19.19 6.24 8.35
CA ASN A 172 18.88 5.04 7.57
C ASN A 172 19.05 5.30 6.06
N VAL A 173 18.60 6.45 5.55
CA VAL A 173 18.81 6.88 4.16
C VAL A 173 20.30 6.97 3.83
N ALA A 174 21.12 7.52 4.74
CA ALA A 174 22.56 7.61 4.54
C ALA A 174 23.23 6.22 4.48
N LYS A 175 22.75 5.24 5.25
CA LYS A 175 23.21 3.84 5.17
C LYS A 175 22.81 3.20 3.84
N TRP A 176 21.54 3.35 3.45
CA TRP A 176 21.01 2.83 2.19
C TRP A 176 21.82 3.32 0.98
N ARG A 177 22.06 4.64 0.89
CA ARG A 177 22.83 5.23 -0.23
C ARG A 177 24.26 4.72 -0.34
N LYS A 178 24.89 4.33 0.78
CA LYS A 178 26.22 3.70 0.73
C LYS A 178 26.14 2.30 0.10
N ILE A 179 25.15 1.51 0.50
CA ILE A 179 24.91 0.17 -0.04
C ILE A 179 24.59 0.25 -1.54
N GLU A 180 23.75 1.21 -1.95
CA GLU A 180 23.40 1.47 -3.35
C GLU A 180 24.65 1.79 -4.20
N ALA A 181 25.49 2.71 -3.72
CA ALA A 181 26.74 3.08 -4.39
C ALA A 181 27.74 1.91 -4.50
N GLU A 182 27.84 1.06 -3.47
CA GLU A 182 28.70 -0.14 -3.48
C GLU A 182 28.21 -1.21 -4.45
N ARG A 183 26.91 -1.26 -4.72
CA ARG A 183 26.27 -2.20 -5.67
C ARG A 183 26.33 -1.71 -7.12
N GLY A 184 26.84 -0.49 -7.36
CA GLY A 184 26.97 0.08 -8.70
C GLY A 184 25.63 0.39 -9.37
N GLN A 185 24.60 0.69 -8.57
CA GLN A 185 23.28 1.12 -9.02
C GLN A 185 23.10 2.63 -8.85
#